data_AF-A0A1Q6X8I7-F1
#
_entry.id   AF-A0A1Q6X8I7-F1
#
_cell.length_a   1.000
_cell.length_b   1.000
_cell.length_c   1.000
_cell.angle_alpha   90.00
_cell.angle_beta   90.00
_cell.angle_gamma   90.00
#
_symmetry.space_group_name_H-M   'P 1'
#
loop_
_entity.id
_entity.type
_entity.pdbx_description
1 polymer ?
#
loop_
_entity_poly.entity_id
_entity_poly.type
_entity_poly.pdbx_seq_one_letter_code
_entity_poly.pdbx_strand_id
1 'polypeptide(L)'
;MKIASLYLALTGTLAIMAAPALGQAPSAGAAKNVSRTTKAVNYRRAGAVKIDFQGTELMQQANGEAKVQNKGSRTEIEAKFLGLDEATKFGLEYLTYVLWAVSPGGRAVNLGEVVLKNGAGEVKAISDMQTFGMIVTAEPYFAVTQPGNTVVLENVFGPGTLGKVENIDASYELLGRGIYSSSNTKIENAIFGIDRKTPLELFEARNSVRIAHIALADRYASSTLNKAVQQLKNAEDVYARKSDKKAVIAAAREVVETAEEARVMAVKQKAEEDAQAKIAADKKAAEDREAKARADAIAEAQRRQEAEQARQQAEAAKADALRMQQEAQRAAEEAARQRAEAEKPRTRPPRIEPPLKRSSAPPKPKPKRRAKPPPKPKPKKLSFAPSSSTNSIPFCKLATPLAASSSTCRTCSLTPAATHSSLAPAKNLPKFPASFSLILASLSKSKATRTA
;
A
#
# COMPACT_ATOMS: atom_id res chain seq x y z
N MET A 1 -52.90 11.38 55.75
CA MET A 1 -51.63 10.99 56.40
C MET A 1 -50.74 10.33 55.35
N LYS A 2 -49.41 10.44 55.32
CA LYS A 2 -48.47 11.40 55.94
C LYS A 2 -47.20 11.41 55.05
N ILE A 3 -46.49 12.53 55.01
CA ILE A 3 -45.23 12.72 54.25
C ILE A 3 -44.08 11.94 54.92
N ALA A 4 -43.14 11.38 54.14
CA ALA A 4 -41.72 11.27 54.52
C ALA A 4 -40.79 10.87 53.35
N SER A 5 -39.93 11.80 52.91
CA SER A 5 -38.60 11.48 52.39
C SER A 5 -37.63 11.37 53.57
N LEU A 6 -36.60 10.51 53.53
CA LEU A 6 -35.23 10.89 53.96
C LEU A 6 -34.11 9.86 53.62
N TYR A 7 -33.13 10.33 52.85
CA TYR A 7 -31.67 10.22 53.03
C TYR A 7 -30.93 8.90 53.40
N LEU A 8 -30.04 8.53 52.47
CA LEU A 8 -28.57 8.51 52.63
C LEU A 8 -27.89 7.40 53.48
N ALA A 9 -27.17 6.51 52.79
CA ALA A 9 -25.86 6.02 53.26
C ALA A 9 -24.93 5.77 52.05
N LEU A 10 -23.72 6.31 52.13
CA LEU A 10 -22.70 6.28 51.07
C LEU A 10 -21.69 5.15 51.35
N THR A 11 -21.57 4.15 50.47
CA THR A 11 -20.38 3.26 50.44
C THR A 11 -19.96 3.01 49.00
N GLY A 12 -18.75 3.42 48.66
CA GLY A 12 -18.24 3.33 47.29
C GLY A 12 -17.59 1.99 46.99
N THR A 13 -17.85 1.48 45.78
CA THR A 13 -17.00 0.47 45.12
C THR A 13 -16.47 1.07 43.83
N LEU A 14 -15.16 1.30 43.80
CA LEU A 14 -14.43 1.83 42.65
C LEU A 14 -14.27 0.74 41.59
N ALA A 15 -15.29 0.54 40.75
CA ALA A 15 -15.20 -0.36 39.61
C ALA A 15 -14.33 0.27 38.52
N ILE A 16 -13.09 -0.22 38.41
CA ILE A 16 -12.17 0.15 37.32
C ILE A 16 -12.71 -0.44 36.02
N MET A 17 -13.43 0.38 35.24
CA MET A 17 -13.79 0.05 33.87
C MET A 17 -12.53 0.08 33.01
N ALA A 18 -11.94 -1.10 32.80
CA ALA A 18 -10.88 -1.28 31.81
C ALA A 18 -11.43 -0.93 30.42
N ALA A 19 -10.80 0.04 29.75
CA ALA A 19 -11.12 0.31 28.36
C ALA A 19 -10.85 -0.96 27.53
N PRO A 20 -11.74 -1.36 26.60
CA PRO A 20 -11.40 -2.38 25.63
C PRO A 20 -10.26 -1.82 24.78
N ALA A 21 -9.06 -2.38 24.94
CA ALA A 21 -8.01 -2.17 23.99
C ALA A 21 -8.55 -2.64 22.63
N LEU A 22 -8.66 -1.71 21.68
CA LEU A 22 -8.89 -2.03 20.28
C LEU A 22 -7.69 -2.84 19.79
N GLY A 23 -7.75 -4.14 20.00
CA GLY A 23 -6.84 -5.09 19.38
C GLY A 23 -6.93 -4.84 17.88
N GLN A 24 -5.84 -4.36 17.30
CA GLN A 24 -5.73 -4.25 15.85
C GLN A 24 -5.99 -5.66 15.30
N ALA A 25 -7.13 -5.84 14.64
CA ALA A 25 -7.37 -7.05 13.86
C ALA A 25 -6.15 -7.22 12.96
N PRO A 26 -5.54 -8.42 12.90
CA PRO A 26 -4.37 -8.63 12.06
C PRO A 26 -4.78 -8.27 10.63
N SER A 27 -4.19 -7.22 10.09
CA SER A 27 -4.44 -6.82 8.71
C SER A 27 -4.09 -8.03 7.86
N ALA A 28 -5.07 -8.51 7.09
CA ALA A 28 -4.84 -9.56 6.11
C ALA A 28 -3.68 -9.09 5.24
N GLY A 29 -2.52 -9.73 5.41
CA GLY A 29 -1.27 -9.19 4.90
C GLY A 29 -1.39 -9.03 3.41
N ALA A 30 -1.33 -7.78 2.92
CA ALA A 30 -1.27 -7.52 1.49
C ALA A 30 -0.13 -8.38 0.94
N ALA A 31 -0.47 -9.31 0.05
CA ALA A 31 0.49 -10.27 -0.46
C ALA A 31 1.64 -9.49 -1.09
N LYS A 32 2.81 -9.53 -0.46
CA LYS A 32 3.98 -8.84 -0.98
C LYS A 32 4.40 -9.57 -2.25
N ASN A 33 4.18 -8.94 -3.39
CA ASN A 33 4.77 -9.36 -4.65
C ASN A 33 6.28 -9.47 -4.45
N VAL A 34 6.86 -10.59 -4.89
CA VAL A 34 8.29 -10.85 -4.72
C VAL A 34 8.96 -10.49 -6.03
N SER A 35 9.71 -9.38 -6.05
CA SER A 35 10.53 -9.03 -7.21
C SER A 35 11.69 -10.00 -7.34
N ARG A 36 11.83 -10.65 -8.50
CA ARG A 36 13.04 -11.37 -8.89
C ARG A 36 13.58 -10.81 -10.21
N THR A 37 14.87 -11.02 -10.43
CA THR A 37 15.54 -10.72 -11.71
C THR A 37 15.92 -12.02 -12.39
N THR A 38 15.76 -12.06 -13.71
CA THR A 38 16.29 -13.11 -14.58
C THR A 38 16.99 -12.44 -15.77
N LYS A 39 17.73 -13.21 -16.57
CA LYS A 39 18.46 -12.67 -17.71
C LYS A 39 17.66 -12.86 -19.00
N ALA A 40 17.19 -11.76 -19.58
CA ALA A 40 16.51 -11.74 -20.87
C ALA A 40 17.47 -11.66 -22.05
N VAL A 41 16.96 -12.14 -23.19
CA VAL A 41 17.69 -12.33 -24.44
C VAL A 41 16.91 -11.70 -25.59
N ASN A 42 17.58 -10.92 -26.44
CA ASN A 42 17.00 -10.43 -27.69
C ASN A 42 17.18 -11.46 -28.83
N TYR A 43 16.11 -12.15 -29.20
CA TYR A 43 16.08 -13.15 -30.28
C TYR A 43 15.78 -12.55 -31.66
N ARG A 44 15.61 -11.22 -31.81
CA ARG A 44 15.18 -10.59 -33.08
C ARG A 44 16.10 -10.88 -34.27
N ARG A 45 17.41 -10.89 -34.05
CA ARG A 45 18.45 -11.09 -35.09
C ARG A 45 19.14 -12.45 -35.00
N ALA A 46 18.75 -13.27 -34.03
CA ALA A 46 19.36 -14.55 -33.79
C ALA A 46 18.66 -15.67 -34.58
N GLY A 47 19.45 -16.62 -35.09
CA GLY A 47 18.92 -17.85 -35.70
C GLY A 47 18.39 -18.82 -34.64
N ALA A 48 18.70 -20.10 -34.79
CA ALA A 48 18.49 -21.07 -33.72
C ALA A 48 19.48 -20.83 -32.57
N VAL A 49 18.99 -20.42 -31.41
CA VAL A 49 19.77 -20.21 -30.19
C VAL A 49 19.48 -21.36 -29.22
N LYS A 50 20.52 -21.83 -28.52
CA LYS A 50 20.38 -22.67 -27.33
C LYS A 50 20.52 -21.81 -26.08
N ILE A 51 19.65 -22.07 -25.11
CA ILE A 51 19.59 -21.42 -23.80
C ILE A 51 19.64 -22.53 -22.77
N ASP A 52 20.60 -22.47 -21.86
CA ASP A 52 20.74 -23.45 -20.79
C ASP A 52 19.86 -23.05 -19.59
N PHE A 53 19.43 -24.01 -18.79
CA PHE A 53 18.70 -23.78 -17.54
C PHE A 53 19.42 -24.41 -16.37
N GLN A 54 19.44 -23.68 -15.25
CA GLN A 54 20.00 -24.13 -13.98
C GLN A 54 18.92 -24.17 -12.91
N GLY A 55 18.95 -25.22 -12.08
CA GLY A 55 18.10 -25.36 -10.92
C GLY A 55 18.43 -24.32 -9.85
N THR A 56 17.40 -23.73 -9.26
CA THR A 56 17.53 -22.77 -8.16
C THR A 56 17.80 -23.48 -6.84
N GLU A 57 17.92 -22.72 -5.74
CA GLU A 57 17.98 -23.27 -4.37
C GLU A 57 16.85 -24.27 -4.04
N LEU A 58 15.70 -24.17 -4.71
CA LEU A 58 14.55 -25.06 -4.51
C LEU A 58 14.72 -26.43 -5.20
N MET A 59 15.58 -26.53 -6.22
CA MET A 59 15.75 -27.74 -7.03
C MET A 59 17.13 -27.79 -7.69
N GLN A 60 18.21 -27.74 -6.90
CA GLN A 60 19.58 -27.58 -7.39
C GLN A 60 20.04 -28.69 -8.36
N GLN A 61 19.46 -29.89 -8.27
CA GLN A 61 19.80 -31.01 -9.15
C GLN A 61 19.15 -30.92 -10.54
N ALA A 62 18.19 -30.02 -10.76
CA ALA A 62 17.51 -29.89 -12.04
C ALA A 62 18.32 -29.03 -13.02
N ASN A 63 18.23 -29.38 -14.29
CA ASN A 63 18.87 -28.66 -15.39
C ASN A 63 18.03 -28.79 -16.67
N GLY A 64 18.36 -28.00 -17.70
CA GLY A 64 17.69 -28.13 -18.99
C GLY A 64 18.35 -27.37 -20.13
N GLU A 65 17.81 -27.57 -21.32
CA GLU A 65 18.09 -26.77 -22.51
C GLU A 65 16.78 -26.31 -23.15
N ALA A 66 16.72 -25.06 -23.63
CA ALA A 66 15.72 -24.61 -24.58
C ALA A 66 16.36 -24.20 -25.89
N LYS A 67 15.75 -24.63 -26.98
CA LYS A 67 16.07 -24.24 -28.34
C LYS A 67 15.03 -23.21 -28.77
N VAL A 68 15.48 -21.98 -28.96
CA VAL A 68 14.66 -20.84 -29.38
C VAL A 68 14.96 -20.54 -30.85
N GLN A 69 13.93 -20.50 -31.69
CA GLN A 69 14.03 -20.20 -33.11
C GLN A 69 13.10 -19.05 -33.49
N ASN A 70 13.67 -17.93 -33.93
CA ASN A 70 12.90 -16.86 -34.54
C ASN A 70 12.52 -17.23 -35.99
N LYS A 71 11.22 -17.25 -36.31
CA LYS A 71 10.65 -17.50 -37.65
C LYS A 71 10.12 -16.22 -38.30
N GLY A 72 10.59 -15.05 -37.88
CA GLY A 72 10.17 -13.74 -38.36
C GLY A 72 8.94 -13.20 -37.62
N SER A 73 7.79 -13.84 -37.80
CA SER A 73 6.52 -13.43 -37.17
C SER A 73 6.27 -14.07 -35.80
N ARG A 74 6.97 -15.16 -35.48
CA ARG A 74 6.82 -15.92 -34.22
C ARG A 74 8.15 -16.50 -33.76
N THR A 75 8.28 -16.66 -32.45
CA THR A 75 9.39 -17.34 -31.79
C THR A 75 8.93 -18.74 -31.39
N GLU A 76 9.51 -19.78 -31.99
CA GLU A 76 9.28 -21.18 -31.61
C GLU A 76 10.26 -21.59 -30.52
N ILE A 77 9.76 -22.24 -29.46
CA ILE A 77 10.54 -22.62 -28.28
C ILE A 77 10.31 -24.11 -28.03
N GLU A 78 11.39 -24.89 -28.01
CA GLU A 78 11.38 -26.29 -27.59
C GLU A 78 12.28 -26.40 -26.35
N ALA A 79 11.72 -26.67 -25.16
CA ALA A 79 12.49 -26.78 -23.93
C ALA A 79 12.39 -28.18 -23.31
N LYS A 80 13.52 -28.65 -22.79
CA LYS A 80 13.69 -29.97 -22.19
C LYS A 80 14.43 -29.85 -20.87
N PHE A 81 13.93 -30.56 -19.86
CA PHE A 81 14.41 -30.50 -18.49
C PHE A 81 14.68 -31.90 -17.95
N LEU A 82 15.62 -32.01 -17.03
CA LEU A 82 16.02 -33.24 -16.34
C LEU A 82 16.18 -32.95 -14.84
N GLY A 83 16.08 -33.98 -14.01
CA GLY A 83 16.22 -33.85 -12.55
C GLY A 83 15.01 -33.21 -11.86
N LEU A 84 13.87 -33.11 -12.54
CA LEU A 84 12.63 -32.55 -11.98
C LEU A 84 11.95 -33.52 -11.02
N ASP A 85 11.82 -33.14 -9.75
CA ASP A 85 10.93 -33.82 -8.80
C ASP A 85 9.46 -33.51 -9.12
N GLU A 86 8.51 -34.30 -8.59
CA GLU A 86 7.08 -33.95 -8.68
C GLU A 86 6.78 -32.58 -8.04
N ALA A 87 5.91 -31.78 -8.66
CA ALA A 87 5.55 -30.43 -8.18
C ALA A 87 4.97 -30.45 -6.74
N THR A 88 4.32 -31.56 -6.39
CA THR A 88 3.74 -31.89 -5.08
C THR A 88 4.76 -31.81 -3.93
N LYS A 89 6.06 -31.92 -4.22
CA LYS A 89 7.17 -31.72 -3.26
C LYS A 89 7.13 -30.35 -2.58
N PHE A 90 6.62 -29.32 -3.25
CA PHE A 90 6.54 -27.96 -2.73
C PHE A 90 5.28 -27.68 -1.90
N GLY A 91 4.34 -28.62 -1.87
CA GLY A 91 3.03 -28.49 -1.24
C GLY A 91 1.95 -29.19 -2.07
N LEU A 92 0.88 -29.65 -1.41
CA LEU A 92 -0.22 -30.35 -2.07
C LEU A 92 -1.03 -29.43 -3.01
N GLU A 93 -0.88 -28.11 -2.88
CA GLU A 93 -1.47 -27.12 -3.76
C GLU A 93 -0.81 -27.04 -5.15
N TYR A 94 0.42 -27.54 -5.32
CA TYR A 94 1.16 -27.53 -6.59
C TYR A 94 0.99 -28.86 -7.32
N LEU A 95 0.57 -28.80 -8.59
CA LEU A 95 0.23 -29.99 -9.38
C LEU A 95 1.09 -30.13 -10.64
N THR A 96 1.57 -29.03 -11.20
CA THR A 96 2.35 -29.05 -12.44
C THR A 96 3.47 -28.00 -12.43
N TYR A 97 4.29 -27.99 -13.48
CA TYR A 97 5.26 -26.95 -13.74
C TYR A 97 4.89 -26.18 -15.00
N VAL A 98 5.10 -24.86 -14.98
CA VAL A 98 4.82 -23.99 -16.12
C VAL A 98 6.10 -23.28 -16.55
N LEU A 99 6.39 -23.29 -17.85
CA LEU A 99 7.43 -22.47 -18.44
C LEU A 99 6.87 -21.07 -18.73
N TRP A 100 7.64 -20.04 -18.42
CA TRP A 100 7.27 -18.64 -18.68
C TRP A 100 8.30 -17.94 -19.54
N ALA A 101 7.84 -17.05 -20.42
CA ALA A 101 8.65 -15.98 -21.00
C ALA A 101 8.46 -14.71 -20.17
N VAL A 102 9.56 -14.04 -19.82
CA VAL A 102 9.57 -12.83 -18.98
C VAL A 102 10.22 -11.68 -19.74
N SER A 103 9.47 -10.61 -20.00
CA SER A 103 10.01 -9.43 -20.69
C SER A 103 10.93 -8.61 -19.76
N PRO A 104 11.87 -7.81 -20.30
CA PRO A 104 12.64 -6.83 -19.51
C PRO A 104 11.79 -5.85 -18.69
N GLY A 105 10.55 -5.57 -19.14
CA GLY A 105 9.57 -4.75 -18.43
C GLY A 105 8.67 -5.53 -17.46
N GLY A 106 9.04 -6.75 -17.09
CA GLY A 106 8.33 -7.56 -16.08
C GLY A 106 7.04 -8.23 -16.51
N ARG A 107 6.65 -8.15 -17.79
CA ARG A 107 5.50 -8.90 -18.31
C ARG A 107 5.89 -10.37 -18.46
N ALA A 108 5.26 -11.23 -17.66
CA ALA A 108 5.31 -12.67 -17.84
C ALA A 108 4.24 -13.14 -18.86
N VAL A 109 4.55 -14.19 -19.60
CA VAL A 109 3.65 -14.90 -20.53
C VAL A 109 3.83 -16.40 -20.30
N ASN A 110 2.73 -17.10 -20.03
CA ASN A 110 2.70 -18.55 -19.88
C ASN A 110 3.01 -19.19 -21.25
N LEU A 111 4.10 -19.96 -21.34
CA LEU A 111 4.52 -20.68 -22.54
C LEU A 111 3.97 -22.12 -22.59
N GLY A 112 3.39 -22.61 -21.49
CA GLY A 112 2.73 -23.90 -21.41
C GLY A 112 3.24 -24.77 -20.26
N GLU A 113 2.48 -25.83 -20.05
CA GLU A 113 2.77 -26.89 -19.09
C GLU A 113 4.02 -27.68 -19.49
N VAL A 114 4.89 -27.96 -18.51
CA VAL A 114 6.00 -28.91 -18.67
C VAL A 114 5.48 -30.31 -18.40
N VAL A 115 5.37 -31.13 -19.43
CA VAL A 115 4.86 -32.50 -19.30
C VAL A 115 5.93 -33.39 -18.70
N LEU A 116 5.75 -33.81 -17.44
CA LEU A 116 6.71 -34.64 -16.71
C LEU A 116 6.55 -36.14 -17.03
N LYS A 117 7.69 -36.80 -17.20
CA LYS A 117 7.80 -38.25 -17.34
C LYS A 117 9.12 -38.73 -16.71
N ASN A 118 9.04 -39.37 -15.55
CA ASN A 118 10.17 -39.97 -14.83
C ASN A 118 11.34 -38.98 -14.60
N GLY A 119 11.04 -37.76 -14.17
CA GLY A 119 12.03 -36.70 -13.91
C GLY A 119 12.59 -35.98 -15.14
N ALA A 120 12.20 -36.38 -16.34
CA ALA A 120 12.36 -35.59 -17.56
C ALA A 120 11.09 -34.75 -17.82
N GLY A 121 11.25 -33.53 -18.30
CA GLY A 121 10.15 -32.65 -18.71
C GLY A 121 10.34 -32.13 -20.13
N GLU A 122 9.26 -31.98 -20.90
CA GLU A 122 9.28 -31.33 -22.22
C GLU A 122 8.12 -30.33 -22.34
N VAL A 123 8.38 -29.20 -23.00
CA VAL A 123 7.36 -28.22 -23.39
C VAL A 123 7.71 -27.65 -24.76
N LYS A 124 6.68 -27.40 -25.58
CA LYS A 124 6.80 -26.77 -26.89
C LYS A 124 5.83 -25.59 -26.97
N ALA A 125 6.38 -24.42 -27.25
CA ALA A 125 5.66 -23.16 -27.18
C ALA A 125 5.89 -22.29 -28.41
N ILE A 126 4.97 -21.36 -28.63
CA ILE A 126 5.10 -20.29 -29.62
C ILE A 126 4.83 -18.98 -28.89
N SER A 127 5.71 -18.00 -29.08
CA SER A 127 5.59 -16.66 -28.51
C SER A 127 5.70 -15.58 -29.59
N ASP A 128 5.00 -14.46 -29.40
CA ASP A 128 5.17 -13.21 -30.17
C ASP A 128 6.35 -12.36 -29.64
N MET A 129 6.85 -12.69 -28.45
CA MET A 129 7.93 -11.96 -27.79
C MET A 129 9.24 -12.11 -28.55
N GLN A 130 9.92 -10.97 -28.77
CA GLN A 130 11.25 -10.92 -29.40
C GLN A 130 12.38 -10.81 -28.37
N THR A 131 12.09 -10.28 -27.17
CA THR A 131 13.06 -10.12 -26.09
C THR A 131 12.47 -10.64 -24.77
N PHE A 132 13.04 -11.72 -24.22
CA PHE A 132 12.57 -12.33 -22.98
C PHE A 132 13.63 -13.21 -22.31
N GLY A 133 13.53 -13.36 -20.99
CA GLY A 133 14.15 -14.45 -20.22
C GLY A 133 13.14 -15.58 -20.03
N MET A 134 13.57 -16.72 -19.51
CA MET A 134 12.73 -17.87 -19.26
C MET A 134 12.93 -18.45 -17.86
N ILE A 135 11.82 -18.79 -17.20
CA ILE A 135 11.79 -19.41 -15.87
C ILE A 135 10.79 -20.55 -15.85
N VAL A 136 11.01 -21.52 -14.98
CA VAL A 136 10.03 -22.58 -14.67
C VAL A 136 9.58 -22.42 -13.23
N THR A 137 8.27 -22.39 -13.01
CA THR A 137 7.65 -22.32 -11.68
C THR A 137 6.82 -23.58 -11.41
N ALA A 138 6.73 -23.97 -10.14
CA ALA A 138 5.70 -24.91 -9.70
C ALA A 138 4.37 -24.16 -9.54
N GLU A 139 3.30 -24.67 -10.13
CA GLU A 139 2.00 -24.01 -10.22
C GLU A 139 0.85 -24.94 -9.81
N PRO A 140 -0.29 -24.37 -9.37
CA PRO A 140 -1.45 -25.15 -8.94
C PRO A 140 -2.22 -25.81 -10.09
N TYR A 141 -2.08 -25.31 -11.32
CA TYR A 141 -2.67 -25.83 -12.55
C TYR A 141 -2.05 -25.13 -13.78
N PHE A 142 -2.07 -25.76 -14.95
CA PHE A 142 -1.35 -25.29 -16.15
C PHE A 142 -1.74 -23.89 -16.66
N ALA A 143 -3.01 -23.48 -16.54
CA ALA A 143 -3.53 -22.28 -17.21
C ALA A 143 -3.31 -20.95 -16.46
N VAL A 144 -2.58 -20.95 -15.33
CA VAL A 144 -2.33 -19.73 -14.55
C VAL A 144 -1.82 -18.56 -15.42
N THR A 145 -2.33 -17.35 -15.18
CA THR A 145 -1.96 -16.15 -15.95
C THR A 145 -0.80 -15.35 -15.35
N GLN A 146 -0.34 -15.67 -14.14
CA GLN A 146 0.78 -15.01 -13.47
C GLN A 146 1.64 -16.04 -12.72
N PRO A 147 2.98 -15.92 -12.76
CA PRO A 147 3.89 -16.86 -12.12
C PRO A 147 3.82 -16.77 -10.58
N GLY A 148 3.72 -17.93 -9.95
CA GLY A 148 3.90 -18.11 -8.51
C GLY A 148 5.37 -17.97 -8.09
N ASN A 149 5.60 -17.74 -6.79
CA ASN A 149 6.95 -17.48 -6.27
C ASN A 149 7.87 -18.73 -6.16
N THR A 150 7.41 -19.91 -6.56
CA THR A 150 8.12 -21.19 -6.48
C THR A 150 8.90 -21.45 -7.77
N VAL A 151 9.90 -20.60 -8.05
CA VAL A 151 10.77 -20.71 -9.24
C VAL A 151 11.80 -21.82 -9.04
N VAL A 152 11.72 -22.90 -9.84
CA VAL A 152 12.59 -24.09 -9.71
C VAL A 152 13.75 -24.11 -10.69
N LEU A 153 13.58 -23.52 -11.87
CA LEU A 153 14.63 -23.35 -12.87
C LEU A 153 14.61 -21.92 -13.39
N GLU A 154 15.80 -21.40 -13.70
CA GLU A 154 15.97 -20.14 -14.42
C GLU A 154 16.96 -20.30 -15.57
N ASN A 155 16.80 -19.49 -16.61
CA ASN A 155 17.73 -19.53 -17.73
C ASN A 155 19.08 -18.93 -17.37
N VAL A 156 20.15 -19.56 -17.86
CA VAL A 156 21.54 -19.14 -17.67
C VAL A 156 22.25 -19.03 -19.02
N PHE A 157 23.36 -18.28 -19.05
CA PHE A 157 24.13 -18.06 -20.27
C PHE A 157 25.38 -18.93 -20.31
N GLY A 158 25.27 -20.07 -21.01
CA GLY A 158 26.44 -20.86 -21.37
C GLY A 158 27.33 -20.14 -22.41
N PRO A 159 28.57 -20.61 -22.59
CA PRO A 159 29.50 -20.07 -23.59
C PRO A 159 28.96 -20.09 -25.03
N GLY A 160 28.05 -21.01 -25.34
CA GLY A 160 27.40 -21.12 -26.66
C GLY A 160 26.32 -20.06 -26.94
N THR A 161 25.88 -19.33 -25.90
CA THR A 161 24.86 -18.27 -25.95
C THR A 161 25.52 -16.88 -25.94
N LEU A 162 26.56 -16.71 -25.11
CA LEU A 162 27.36 -15.49 -25.02
C LEU A 162 27.92 -15.10 -26.39
N GLY A 163 27.61 -13.89 -26.85
CA GLY A 163 28.05 -13.35 -28.15
C GLY A 163 27.12 -13.65 -29.34
N LYS A 164 26.08 -14.49 -29.20
CA LYS A 164 25.05 -14.66 -30.25
C LYS A 164 23.82 -13.76 -30.07
N VAL A 165 23.67 -13.19 -28.89
CA VAL A 165 22.49 -12.43 -28.46
C VAL A 165 22.87 -11.28 -27.54
N GLU A 166 21.99 -10.28 -27.48
CA GLU A 166 22.09 -9.17 -26.53
C GLU A 166 21.48 -9.59 -25.19
N ASN A 167 22.26 -9.45 -24.12
CA ASN A 167 21.87 -9.80 -22.76
C ASN A 167 21.28 -8.57 -22.05
N ILE A 168 20.09 -8.71 -21.47
CA ILE A 168 19.34 -7.63 -20.81
C ILE A 168 18.83 -8.17 -19.47
N ASP A 169 18.90 -7.39 -18.40
CA ASP A 169 18.33 -7.79 -17.12
C ASP A 169 16.81 -7.58 -17.11
N ALA A 170 16.05 -8.60 -16.72
CA ALA A 170 14.60 -8.57 -16.66
C ALA A 170 14.13 -8.74 -15.21
N SER A 171 13.58 -7.68 -14.64
CA SER A 171 12.90 -7.69 -13.34
C SER A 171 11.44 -8.08 -13.53
N TYR A 172 10.91 -8.98 -12.71
CA TYR A 172 9.52 -9.41 -12.75
C TYR A 172 8.92 -9.57 -11.36
N GLU A 173 7.62 -9.34 -11.26
CA GLU A 173 6.86 -9.54 -10.02
C GLU A 173 6.27 -10.94 -9.99
N LEU A 174 6.60 -11.69 -8.94
CA LEU A 174 5.98 -12.97 -8.62
C LEU A 174 4.84 -12.75 -7.64
N LEU A 175 3.75 -13.50 -7.81
CA LEU A 175 2.67 -13.54 -6.83
C LEU A 175 3.21 -13.93 -5.45
N GLY A 176 2.81 -13.17 -4.43
CA GLY A 176 3.29 -13.39 -3.06
C GLY A 176 3.02 -14.81 -2.55
N ARG A 177 3.92 -15.34 -1.71
CA ARG A 177 3.77 -16.68 -1.13
C ARG A 177 2.42 -16.80 -0.43
N GLY A 178 1.65 -17.83 -0.80
CA GLY A 178 0.34 -18.10 -0.20
C GLY A 178 -0.86 -17.48 -0.93
N ILE A 179 -0.70 -16.86 -2.10
CA ILE A 179 -1.85 -16.47 -2.94
C ILE A 179 -2.71 -17.68 -3.35
N TYR A 180 -2.07 -18.81 -3.65
CA TYR A 180 -2.75 -20.07 -4.02
C TYR A 180 -2.92 -21.05 -2.83
N SER A 181 -2.21 -20.78 -1.73
CA SER A 181 -2.25 -21.61 -0.52
C SER A 181 -3.29 -21.06 0.44
N SER A 182 -4.35 -21.81 0.65
CA SER A 182 -5.40 -21.44 1.59
C SER A 182 -4.90 -21.60 3.03
N SER A 183 -4.23 -20.58 3.54
CA SER A 183 -3.69 -20.54 4.92
C SER A 183 -4.74 -20.66 6.02
N ASN A 184 -6.05 -20.64 5.69
CA ASN A 184 -7.15 -20.82 6.63
C ASN A 184 -8.34 -21.70 6.15
N THR A 185 -8.39 -22.18 4.90
CA THR A 185 -9.37 -23.24 4.55
C THR A 185 -8.67 -24.57 4.54
N LYS A 186 -9.13 -25.48 5.39
CA LYS A 186 -8.74 -26.89 5.36
C LYS A 186 -8.91 -27.42 3.94
N ILE A 187 -7.98 -28.23 3.45
CA ILE A 187 -8.17 -28.96 2.20
C ILE A 187 -9.19 -30.06 2.51
N GLU A 188 -10.48 -29.72 2.46
CA GLU A 188 -11.58 -30.58 2.95
C GLU A 188 -11.73 -31.84 2.10
N ASN A 189 -11.58 -31.68 0.79
CA ASN A 189 -11.36 -32.77 -0.14
C ASN A 189 -9.86 -32.78 -0.45
N ALA A 190 -9.17 -33.86 -0.11
CA ALA A 190 -7.78 -34.04 -0.54
C ALA A 190 -7.71 -33.80 -2.06
N ILE A 191 -6.82 -32.89 -2.48
CA ILE A 191 -6.63 -32.56 -3.91
C ILE A 191 -6.39 -33.86 -4.69
N PHE A 192 -5.61 -34.77 -4.08
CA PHE A 192 -5.59 -36.20 -4.35
C PHE A 192 -6.85 -36.89 -3.80
N GLY A 193 -7.93 -36.83 -4.57
CA GLY A 193 -9.10 -37.67 -4.36
C GLY A 193 -8.72 -39.17 -4.31
N ILE A 194 -9.60 -39.97 -3.69
CA ILE A 194 -9.37 -41.35 -3.21
C ILE A 194 -8.82 -42.33 -4.28
N ASP A 195 -8.91 -42.01 -5.58
CA ASP A 195 -8.45 -42.86 -6.69
C ASP A 195 -7.19 -42.33 -7.39
N ARG A 196 -6.08 -43.09 -7.27
CA ARG A 196 -4.80 -42.89 -7.97
C ARG A 196 -4.89 -42.99 -9.51
N LYS A 197 -6.02 -43.45 -10.08
CA LYS A 197 -6.24 -43.53 -11.53
C LYS A 197 -6.81 -42.25 -12.13
N THR A 198 -7.16 -41.27 -11.31
CA THR A 198 -7.66 -39.96 -11.78
C THR A 198 -6.57 -39.26 -12.63
N PRO A 199 -6.90 -38.74 -13.83
CA PRO A 199 -5.95 -37.94 -14.62
C PRO A 199 -5.52 -36.66 -13.88
N LEU A 200 -4.27 -36.22 -14.11
CA LEU A 200 -3.71 -35.01 -13.49
C LEU A 200 -4.60 -33.79 -13.78
N GLU A 201 -5.08 -33.69 -15.02
CA GLU A 201 -5.87 -32.57 -15.52
C GLU A 201 -7.20 -32.43 -14.76
N LEU A 202 -7.79 -33.53 -14.27
CA LEU A 202 -8.99 -33.48 -13.43
C LEU A 202 -8.68 -33.03 -12.00
N PHE A 203 -7.48 -33.33 -11.48
CA PHE A 203 -7.03 -32.74 -10.20
C PHE A 203 -6.77 -31.23 -10.34
N GLU A 204 -6.18 -30.79 -11.45
CA GLU A 204 -6.03 -29.37 -11.78
C GLU A 204 -7.38 -28.66 -11.88
N ALA A 205 -8.37 -29.27 -12.54
CA ALA A 205 -9.73 -28.75 -12.67
C ALA A 205 -10.46 -28.59 -11.31
N ARG A 206 -10.27 -29.54 -10.38
CA ARG A 206 -10.75 -29.42 -8.99
C ARG A 206 -10.04 -28.28 -8.25
N ASN A 207 -8.73 -28.16 -8.43
CA ASN A 207 -7.90 -27.18 -7.73
C ASN A 207 -8.14 -25.75 -8.23
N SER A 208 -8.37 -25.55 -9.53
CA SER A 208 -8.63 -24.24 -10.13
C SER A 208 -9.95 -23.64 -9.65
N VAL A 209 -11.04 -24.42 -9.61
CA VAL A 209 -12.33 -23.99 -9.05
C VAL A 209 -12.19 -23.62 -7.57
N ARG A 210 -11.49 -24.45 -6.77
CA ARG A 210 -11.18 -24.16 -5.35
C ARG A 210 -10.43 -22.84 -5.19
N ILE A 211 -9.43 -22.57 -6.03
CA ILE A 211 -8.63 -21.34 -5.99
C ILE A 211 -9.43 -20.12 -6.46
N ALA A 212 -10.35 -20.28 -7.41
CA ALA A 212 -11.28 -19.22 -7.80
C ALA A 212 -12.21 -18.80 -6.65
N HIS A 213 -12.75 -19.76 -5.87
CA HIS A 213 -13.49 -19.45 -4.63
C HIS A 213 -12.63 -18.68 -3.62
N ILE A 214 -11.38 -19.11 -3.39
CA ILE A 214 -10.44 -18.42 -2.48
C ILE A 214 -10.16 -16.97 -2.94
N ALA A 215 -10.13 -16.72 -4.25
CA ALA A 215 -10.01 -15.38 -4.83
C ALA A 215 -11.29 -14.53 -4.74
N LEU A 216 -12.34 -15.00 -4.05
CA LEU A 216 -13.66 -14.36 -3.92
C LEU A 216 -14.42 -14.24 -5.26
N ALA A 217 -14.20 -15.16 -6.20
CA ALA A 217 -14.96 -15.19 -7.45
C ALA A 217 -16.47 -15.35 -7.22
N ASP A 218 -16.91 -15.91 -6.10
CA ASP A 218 -18.33 -15.95 -5.68
C ASP A 218 -18.97 -14.56 -5.60
N ARG A 219 -18.20 -13.52 -5.24
CA ARG A 219 -18.66 -12.13 -5.14
C ARG A 219 -18.40 -11.33 -6.41
N TYR A 220 -17.26 -11.56 -7.06
CA TYR A 220 -16.74 -10.67 -8.11
C TYR A 220 -16.84 -11.22 -9.53
N ALA A 221 -17.08 -12.52 -9.69
CA ALA A 221 -17.10 -13.22 -10.99
C ALA A 221 -18.11 -14.39 -11.00
N SER A 222 -19.21 -14.25 -10.24
CA SER A 222 -20.11 -15.36 -9.86
C SER A 222 -20.66 -16.14 -11.06
N SER A 223 -20.98 -15.45 -12.15
CA SER A 223 -21.49 -16.07 -13.39
C SER A 223 -20.47 -17.05 -14.00
N THR A 224 -19.22 -16.62 -14.14
CA THR A 224 -18.13 -17.42 -14.72
C THR A 224 -17.69 -18.54 -13.78
N LEU A 225 -17.69 -18.28 -12.47
CA LEU A 225 -17.44 -19.32 -11.47
C LEU A 225 -18.51 -20.42 -11.51
N ASN A 226 -19.80 -20.05 -11.57
CA ASN A 226 -20.89 -21.02 -11.69
C ASN A 226 -20.79 -21.85 -12.97
N LYS A 227 -20.34 -21.25 -14.08
CA LYS A 227 -20.03 -21.98 -15.33
C LYS A 227 -18.90 -22.99 -15.10
N ALA A 228 -17.79 -22.59 -14.46
CA ALA A 228 -16.67 -23.48 -14.13
C ALA A 228 -17.08 -24.64 -13.22
N VAL A 229 -17.91 -24.39 -12.20
CA VAL A 229 -18.47 -25.42 -11.30
C VAL A 229 -19.34 -26.41 -12.08
N GLN A 230 -20.18 -25.93 -13.01
CA GLN A 230 -21.02 -26.80 -13.84
C GLN A 230 -20.20 -27.61 -14.86
N GLN A 231 -19.17 -27.02 -15.46
CA GLN A 231 -18.22 -27.75 -16.31
C GLN A 231 -17.45 -28.81 -15.50
N LEU A 232 -17.04 -28.50 -14.26
CA LEU A 232 -16.35 -29.44 -13.38
C LEU A 232 -17.25 -30.63 -13.08
N LYS A 233 -18.51 -30.40 -12.70
CA LYS A 233 -19.49 -31.47 -12.53
C LYS A 233 -19.61 -32.35 -13.79
N ASN A 234 -19.64 -31.74 -14.98
CA ASN A 234 -19.70 -32.49 -16.23
C ASN A 234 -18.42 -33.32 -16.46
N ALA A 235 -17.24 -32.80 -16.16
CA ALA A 235 -15.98 -33.52 -16.26
C ALA A 235 -15.91 -34.71 -15.28
N GLU A 236 -16.40 -34.53 -14.04
CA GLU A 236 -16.58 -35.61 -13.06
C GLU A 236 -17.56 -36.69 -13.57
N ASP A 237 -18.72 -36.29 -14.12
CA ASP A 237 -19.70 -37.23 -14.67
C ASP A 237 -19.12 -38.02 -15.86
N VAL A 238 -18.28 -37.41 -16.71
CA VAL A 238 -17.57 -38.08 -17.82
C VAL A 238 -16.52 -39.06 -17.28
N TYR A 239 -15.79 -38.71 -16.22
CA TYR A 239 -14.82 -39.59 -15.56
C TYR A 239 -15.49 -40.77 -14.84
N ALA A 240 -16.56 -40.52 -14.08
CA ALA A 240 -17.31 -41.54 -13.35
C ALA A 240 -17.92 -42.61 -14.28
N ARG A 241 -18.33 -42.22 -15.49
CA ARG A 241 -18.80 -43.13 -16.55
C ARG A 241 -17.68 -43.96 -17.20
N LYS A 242 -16.41 -43.77 -16.81
CA LYS A 242 -15.21 -44.40 -17.40
C LYS A 242 -15.12 -44.15 -18.91
N SER A 243 -15.45 -42.94 -19.33
CA SER A 243 -15.35 -42.49 -20.73
C SER A 243 -13.89 -42.47 -21.21
N ASP A 244 -13.68 -42.25 -22.52
CA ASP A 244 -12.32 -42.13 -23.07
C ASP A 244 -11.48 -41.06 -22.34
N LYS A 245 -10.21 -41.38 -22.08
CA LYS A 245 -9.32 -40.51 -21.31
C LYS A 245 -9.16 -39.12 -21.95
N LYS A 246 -9.16 -39.01 -23.28
CA LYS A 246 -9.03 -37.71 -23.96
C LYS A 246 -10.26 -36.83 -23.75
N ALA A 247 -11.45 -37.42 -23.65
CA ALA A 247 -12.68 -36.69 -23.34
C ALA A 247 -12.65 -36.13 -21.91
N VAL A 248 -12.16 -36.91 -20.94
CA VAL A 248 -11.95 -36.43 -19.56
C VAL A 248 -10.93 -35.28 -19.53
N ILE A 249 -9.79 -35.43 -20.22
CA ILE A 249 -8.75 -34.38 -20.30
C ILE A 249 -9.30 -33.10 -20.93
N ALA A 250 -10.00 -33.20 -22.06
CA ALA A 250 -10.56 -32.04 -22.75
C ALA A 250 -11.56 -31.27 -21.87
N ALA A 251 -12.50 -31.99 -21.24
CA ALA A 251 -13.47 -31.39 -20.32
C ALA A 251 -12.78 -30.75 -19.10
N ALA A 252 -11.77 -31.42 -18.54
CA ALA A 252 -11.02 -30.90 -17.39
C ALA A 252 -10.22 -29.63 -17.74
N ARG A 253 -9.59 -29.55 -18.93
CA ARG A 253 -8.88 -28.34 -19.36
C ARG A 253 -9.82 -27.14 -19.58
N GLU A 254 -11.02 -27.36 -20.13
CA GLU A 254 -12.04 -26.31 -20.28
C GLU A 254 -12.49 -25.72 -18.92
N VAL A 255 -12.52 -26.56 -17.87
CA VAL A 255 -12.77 -26.12 -16.48
C VAL A 255 -11.65 -25.25 -15.97
N VAL A 256 -10.38 -25.67 -16.14
CA VAL A 256 -9.22 -24.90 -15.67
C VAL A 256 -9.17 -23.52 -16.32
N GLU A 257 -9.41 -23.42 -17.63
CA GLU A 257 -9.47 -22.15 -18.36
C GLU A 257 -10.60 -21.24 -17.83
N THR A 258 -11.81 -21.78 -17.67
CA THR A 258 -12.97 -21.00 -17.21
C THR A 258 -12.85 -20.60 -15.72
N ALA A 259 -12.26 -21.45 -14.88
CA ALA A 259 -12.00 -21.15 -13.47
C ALA A 259 -10.90 -20.08 -13.30
N GLU A 260 -9.85 -20.11 -14.12
CA GLU A 260 -8.83 -19.07 -14.14
C GLU A 260 -9.41 -17.73 -14.62
N GLU A 261 -10.28 -17.72 -15.63
CA GLU A 261 -10.99 -16.51 -16.07
C GLU A 261 -11.77 -15.89 -14.90
N ALA A 262 -12.54 -16.69 -14.16
CA ALA A 262 -13.27 -16.25 -12.98
C ALA A 262 -12.33 -15.70 -11.89
N ARG A 263 -11.19 -16.36 -11.64
CA ARG A 263 -10.17 -15.92 -10.67
C ARG A 263 -9.56 -14.57 -11.07
N VAL A 264 -9.18 -14.39 -12.33
CA VAL A 264 -8.58 -13.16 -12.85
C VAL A 264 -9.56 -11.99 -12.77
N MET A 265 -10.83 -12.21 -13.16
CA MET A 265 -11.87 -11.20 -12.97
C MET A 265 -12.06 -10.83 -11.50
N ALA A 266 -12.05 -11.82 -10.60
CA ALA A 266 -12.23 -11.57 -9.18
C ALA A 266 -11.09 -10.75 -8.56
N VAL A 267 -9.83 -11.10 -8.87
CA VAL A 267 -8.65 -10.35 -8.44
C VAL A 267 -8.68 -8.92 -8.99
N LYS A 268 -9.06 -8.73 -10.27
CA LYS A 268 -9.16 -7.41 -10.89
C LYS A 268 -10.24 -6.54 -10.24
N GLN A 269 -11.46 -7.05 -10.09
CA GLN A 269 -12.57 -6.31 -9.47
C GLN A 269 -12.28 -5.95 -8.00
N LYS A 270 -11.67 -6.87 -7.24
CA LYS A 270 -11.23 -6.58 -5.88
C LYS A 270 -10.18 -5.47 -5.83
N ALA A 271 -9.19 -5.49 -6.73
CA ALA A 271 -8.18 -4.43 -6.82
C ALA A 271 -8.79 -3.07 -7.20
N GLU A 272 -9.83 -3.06 -8.04
CA GLU A 272 -10.60 -1.85 -8.38
C GLU A 272 -11.42 -1.33 -7.18
N GLU A 273 -12.10 -2.20 -6.41
CA GLU A 273 -12.81 -1.83 -5.17
C GLU A 273 -11.83 -1.28 -4.11
N ASP A 274 -10.71 -1.96 -3.87
CA ASP A 274 -9.67 -1.55 -2.91
C ASP A 274 -9.02 -0.20 -3.32
N ALA A 275 -8.83 0.05 -4.62
CA ALA A 275 -8.32 1.32 -5.12
C ALA A 275 -9.33 2.46 -4.94
N GLN A 276 -10.61 2.23 -5.25
CA GLN A 276 -11.68 3.21 -5.02
C GLN A 276 -11.85 3.52 -3.52
N ALA A 277 -11.78 2.50 -2.65
CA ALA A 277 -11.85 2.66 -1.21
C ALA A 277 -10.70 3.53 -0.66
N LYS A 278 -9.47 3.36 -1.19
CA LYS A 278 -8.33 4.23 -0.86
C LYS A 278 -8.54 5.67 -1.30
N ILE A 279 -8.98 5.89 -2.55
CA ILE A 279 -9.26 7.24 -3.07
C ILE A 279 -10.35 7.93 -2.23
N ALA A 280 -11.40 7.21 -1.84
CA ALA A 280 -12.45 7.72 -0.97
C ALA A 280 -11.95 8.04 0.44
N ALA A 281 -11.08 7.18 1.02
CA ALA A 281 -10.46 7.41 2.33
C ALA A 281 -9.51 8.62 2.31
N ASP A 282 -8.68 8.76 1.28
CA ASP A 282 -7.76 9.89 1.11
C ASP A 282 -8.52 11.20 0.90
N LYS A 283 -9.60 11.19 0.10
CA LYS A 283 -10.50 12.34 -0.05
C LYS A 283 -11.12 12.74 1.29
N LYS A 284 -11.69 11.80 2.03
CA LYS A 284 -12.26 12.07 3.36
C LYS A 284 -11.20 12.61 4.33
N ALA A 285 -10.00 12.03 4.33
CA ALA A 285 -8.90 12.52 5.16
C ALA A 285 -8.42 13.92 4.76
N ALA A 286 -8.56 14.33 3.49
CA ALA A 286 -8.31 15.70 3.06
C ALA A 286 -9.42 16.66 3.53
N GLU A 287 -10.69 16.26 3.37
CA GLU A 287 -11.86 17.03 3.85
C GLU A 287 -11.83 17.23 5.38
N ASP A 288 -11.50 16.19 6.15
CA ASP A 288 -11.36 16.26 7.62
C ASP A 288 -10.21 17.20 8.04
N ARG A 289 -9.08 17.20 7.31
CA ARG A 289 -7.98 18.14 7.54
C ARG A 289 -8.37 19.58 7.22
N GLU A 290 -9.10 19.80 6.14
CA GLU A 290 -9.56 21.13 5.75
C GLU A 290 -10.61 21.66 6.75
N ALA A 291 -11.59 20.84 7.14
CA ALA A 291 -12.58 21.18 8.14
C ALA A 291 -11.91 21.55 9.48
N LYS A 292 -10.90 20.79 9.90
CA LYS A 292 -10.09 21.12 11.08
C LYS A 292 -9.32 22.44 10.92
N ALA A 293 -8.64 22.65 9.79
CA ALA A 293 -7.92 23.89 9.54
C ALA A 293 -8.84 25.13 9.51
N ARG A 294 -10.05 24.99 8.95
CA ARG A 294 -11.10 26.01 8.99
C ARG A 294 -11.58 26.27 10.41
N ALA A 295 -11.82 25.24 11.22
CA ALA A 295 -12.20 25.37 12.63
C ALA A 295 -11.11 26.03 13.48
N ASP A 296 -9.86 25.62 13.32
CA ASP A 296 -8.70 26.20 14.00
C ASP A 296 -8.52 27.69 13.61
N ALA A 297 -8.74 28.04 12.33
CA ALA A 297 -8.71 29.43 11.85
C ALA A 297 -9.86 30.28 12.41
N ILE A 298 -11.07 29.74 12.52
CA ILE A 298 -12.23 30.42 13.13
C ILE A 298 -11.98 30.65 14.63
N ALA A 299 -11.51 29.63 15.35
CA ALA A 299 -11.19 29.74 16.78
C ALA A 299 -10.05 30.73 17.04
N GLU A 300 -9.05 30.80 16.16
CA GLU A 300 -7.98 31.81 16.21
C GLU A 300 -8.50 33.22 15.90
N ALA A 301 -9.41 33.37 14.94
CA ALA A 301 -10.06 34.66 14.66
C ALA A 301 -10.91 35.15 15.85
N GLN A 302 -11.68 34.26 16.48
CA GLN A 302 -12.45 34.55 17.70
C GLN A 302 -11.54 35.00 18.85
N ARG A 303 -10.47 34.24 19.16
CA ARG A 303 -9.49 34.64 20.18
C ARG A 303 -8.86 36.01 19.92
N ARG A 304 -8.61 36.36 18.65
CA ARG A 304 -8.10 37.68 18.28
C ARG A 304 -9.13 38.79 18.50
N GLN A 305 -10.40 38.56 18.16
CA GLN A 305 -11.49 39.50 18.42
C GLN A 305 -11.69 39.74 19.93
N GLU A 306 -11.71 38.67 20.74
CA GLU A 306 -11.79 38.77 22.20
C GLU A 306 -10.60 39.52 22.80
N ALA A 307 -9.38 39.23 22.34
CA ALA A 307 -8.17 39.91 22.80
C ALA A 307 -8.15 41.41 22.43
N GLU A 308 -8.71 41.77 21.27
CA GLU A 308 -8.82 43.16 20.83
C GLU A 308 -9.91 43.92 21.60
N GLN A 309 -11.09 43.30 21.84
CA GLN A 309 -12.11 43.87 22.71
C GLN A 309 -11.60 44.10 24.13
N ALA A 310 -10.84 43.15 24.69
CA ALA A 310 -10.22 43.29 26.01
C ALA A 310 -9.17 44.42 26.05
N ARG A 311 -8.44 44.66 24.96
CA ARG A 311 -7.52 45.81 24.83
C ARG A 311 -8.28 47.13 24.83
N GLN A 312 -9.33 47.24 24.02
CA GLN A 312 -10.16 48.45 23.93
C GLN A 312 -10.82 48.79 25.26
N GLN A 313 -11.35 47.80 25.98
CA GLN A 313 -11.88 47.99 27.35
C GLN A 313 -10.79 48.44 28.34
N ALA A 314 -9.59 47.84 28.27
CA ALA A 314 -8.47 48.23 29.13
C ALA A 314 -7.89 49.61 28.79
N GLU A 315 -8.05 50.09 27.56
CA GLU A 315 -7.67 51.44 27.14
C GLU A 315 -8.71 52.49 27.56
N ALA A 316 -10.00 52.21 27.36
CA ALA A 316 -11.10 53.04 27.87
C ALA A 316 -11.01 53.23 29.39
N ALA A 317 -10.82 52.15 30.16
CA ALA A 317 -10.66 52.22 31.61
C ALA A 317 -9.44 53.05 32.06
N LYS A 318 -8.35 53.09 31.26
CA LYS A 318 -7.20 53.98 31.53
C LYS A 318 -7.53 55.44 31.21
N ALA A 319 -8.24 55.70 30.12
CA ALA A 319 -8.68 57.05 29.75
C ALA A 319 -9.62 57.64 30.81
N ASP A 320 -10.59 56.86 31.29
CA ASP A 320 -11.50 57.25 32.36
C ASP A 320 -10.75 57.48 33.69
N ALA A 321 -9.81 56.61 34.06
CA ALA A 321 -8.97 56.81 35.24
C ALA A 321 -8.11 58.08 35.13
N LEU A 322 -7.58 58.41 33.94
CA LEU A 322 -6.84 59.64 33.70
C LEU A 322 -7.74 60.88 33.78
N ARG A 323 -8.97 60.81 33.25
CA ARG A 323 -9.97 61.87 33.39
C ARG A 323 -10.32 62.14 34.85
N MET A 324 -10.61 61.09 35.62
CA MET A 324 -10.89 61.22 37.07
C MET A 324 -9.69 61.83 37.83
N GLN A 325 -8.45 61.49 37.46
CA GLN A 325 -7.27 62.14 38.02
C GLN A 325 -7.18 63.63 37.66
N GLN A 326 -7.47 64.01 36.41
CA GLN A 326 -7.49 65.42 36.01
C GLN A 326 -8.61 66.22 36.67
N GLU A 327 -9.80 65.64 36.79
CA GLU A 327 -10.95 66.24 37.48
C GLU A 327 -10.64 66.43 38.98
N ALA A 328 -10.02 65.43 39.63
CA ALA A 328 -9.55 65.54 41.01
C ALA A 328 -8.41 66.57 41.19
N GLN A 329 -7.50 66.69 40.21
CA GLN A 329 -6.45 67.72 40.21
C GLN A 329 -7.04 69.13 40.11
N ARG A 330 -8.00 69.37 39.20
CA ARG A 330 -8.69 70.67 39.09
C ARG A 330 -9.44 71.03 40.37
N ALA A 331 -10.18 70.08 40.95
CA ALA A 331 -10.87 70.29 42.23
C ALA A 331 -9.89 70.60 43.38
N ALA A 332 -8.72 69.96 43.40
CA ALA A 332 -7.67 70.26 44.38
C ALA A 332 -7.02 71.64 44.15
N GLU A 333 -6.82 72.06 42.90
CA GLU A 333 -6.35 73.40 42.56
C GLU A 333 -7.36 74.49 42.93
N GLU A 334 -8.65 74.30 42.65
CA GLU A 334 -9.72 75.21 43.04
C GLU A 334 -9.82 75.34 44.57
N ALA A 335 -9.77 74.22 45.29
CA ALA A 335 -9.72 74.21 46.76
C ALA A 335 -8.45 74.90 47.31
N ALA A 336 -7.31 74.78 46.62
CA ALA A 336 -6.08 75.49 46.99
C ALA A 336 -6.18 76.99 46.73
N ARG A 337 -6.80 77.43 45.62
CA ARG A 337 -7.06 78.85 45.33
C ARG A 337 -7.97 79.48 46.39
N GLN A 338 -9.07 78.81 46.75
CA GLN A 338 -9.98 79.27 47.80
C GLN A 338 -9.27 79.44 49.15
N ARG A 339 -8.37 78.51 49.51
CA ARG A 339 -7.54 78.62 50.72
C ARG A 339 -6.57 79.81 50.65
N ALA A 340 -5.89 79.99 49.51
CA ALA A 340 -4.96 81.11 49.32
C ALA A 340 -5.66 82.49 49.34
N GLU A 341 -6.91 82.57 48.88
CA GLU A 341 -7.72 83.80 49.03
C GLU A 341 -8.16 84.04 50.47
N ALA A 342 -8.46 82.99 51.24
CA ALA A 342 -8.75 83.08 52.67
C ALA A 342 -7.52 83.43 53.53
N GLU A 343 -6.29 83.20 53.04
CA GLU A 343 -5.04 83.38 53.77
C GLU A 343 -4.33 84.74 53.49
N LYS A 344 -5.00 85.69 52.83
CA LYS A 344 -4.50 87.08 52.71
C LYS A 344 -4.41 87.75 54.11
N PRO A 345 -3.23 88.17 54.59
CA PRO A 345 -3.02 88.43 56.01
C PRO A 345 -3.45 89.84 56.48
N ARG A 346 -4.08 89.90 57.66
CA ARG A 346 -3.99 91.09 58.53
C ARG A 346 -2.62 91.11 59.22
N THR A 347 -1.94 92.23 59.17
CA THR A 347 -0.59 92.47 59.69
C THR A 347 -0.55 92.66 61.22
N ARG A 348 0.51 92.16 61.91
CA ARG A 348 1.51 92.97 62.67
C ARG A 348 2.59 92.07 63.39
N PRO A 349 3.86 92.53 63.58
CA PRO A 349 4.96 91.80 64.26
C PRO A 349 5.42 92.49 65.59
N PRO A 350 6.65 92.31 66.14
CA PRO A 350 7.31 91.11 66.74
C PRO A 350 7.92 91.35 68.17
N ARG A 351 8.49 90.33 68.87
CA ARG A 351 9.42 90.57 70.03
C ARG A 351 10.41 89.42 70.43
N ILE A 352 11.70 89.78 70.41
CA ILE A 352 12.98 89.34 71.06
C ILE A 352 12.91 88.59 72.45
N GLU A 353 13.85 87.71 72.91
CA GLU A 353 14.93 86.85 72.31
C GLU A 353 15.37 85.58 73.19
N PRO A 354 16.42 85.53 74.09
CA PRO A 354 17.29 84.32 74.20
C PRO A 354 17.73 83.87 75.65
N PRO A 355 18.78 83.02 75.92
CA PRO A 355 19.43 81.86 75.23
C PRO A 355 19.72 80.59 76.14
N LEU A 356 20.45 79.58 75.58
CA LEU A 356 21.20 78.44 76.22
C LEU A 356 20.37 77.16 76.57
N LYS A 357 20.87 75.90 76.50
CA LYS A 357 22.23 75.31 76.24
C LYS A 357 22.14 73.86 75.65
N ARG A 358 23.30 73.29 75.23
CA ARG A 358 23.52 72.02 74.47
C ARG A 358 22.97 70.70 75.07
N SER A 359 22.45 69.79 74.21
CA SER A 359 22.88 68.36 73.98
C SER A 359 21.88 67.61 73.03
N SER A 360 22.13 66.45 72.38
CA SER A 360 23.35 65.85 71.76
C SER A 360 23.05 64.58 70.91
N ALA A 361 23.48 64.58 69.63
CA ALA A 361 23.81 63.46 68.70
C ALA A 361 22.78 62.31 68.31
N PRO A 362 22.91 61.66 67.12
CA PRO A 362 21.86 60.81 66.49
C PRO A 362 22.30 59.31 66.27
N PRO A 363 21.55 58.41 65.56
CA PRO A 363 21.43 58.40 64.07
C PRO A 363 20.07 57.93 63.47
N LYS A 364 19.97 57.98 62.13
CA LYS A 364 18.82 57.60 61.25
C LYS A 364 18.96 56.15 60.69
N PRO A 365 18.25 55.72 59.61
CA PRO A 365 16.82 55.39 59.46
C PRO A 365 16.59 53.96 58.87
N LYS A 366 15.35 53.43 58.79
CA LYS A 366 15.01 52.31 57.87
C LYS A 366 13.59 52.41 57.24
N PRO A 367 13.39 51.93 55.98
CA PRO A 367 12.15 52.09 55.21
C PRO A 367 11.18 50.89 55.28
N LYS A 368 9.91 51.09 54.90
CA LYS A 368 8.90 50.02 54.74
C LYS A 368 8.94 49.38 53.35
N ARG A 369 8.65 48.08 53.28
CA ARG A 369 8.91 47.17 52.14
C ARG A 369 7.87 47.23 51.01
N ARG A 370 8.33 47.06 49.77
CA ARG A 370 7.54 46.52 48.63
C ARG A 370 7.50 44.98 48.69
N ALA A 371 6.42 44.37 48.19
CA ALA A 371 6.34 42.93 47.90
C ALA A 371 6.69 42.63 46.42
N LYS A 372 7.11 41.39 46.13
CA LYS A 372 7.41 40.84 44.79
C LYS A 372 6.81 39.42 44.67
N PRO A 373 6.62 38.86 43.45
CA PRO A 373 5.79 37.68 43.18
C PRO A 373 6.48 36.32 43.46
N PRO A 374 5.73 35.19 43.46
CA PRO A 374 6.26 33.85 43.75
C PRO A 374 7.09 33.22 42.60
N PRO A 375 7.92 32.19 42.90
CA PRO A 375 8.87 31.61 41.96
C PRO A 375 8.37 30.36 41.18
N LYS A 376 9.06 30.03 40.08
CA LYS A 376 8.89 28.78 39.31
C LYS A 376 9.65 27.59 39.94
N PRO A 377 9.20 26.34 39.75
CA PRO A 377 9.88 25.14 40.28
C PRO A 377 11.08 24.69 39.42
N LYS A 378 11.97 23.89 40.03
CA LYS A 378 13.06 23.14 39.38
C LYS A 378 13.03 21.66 39.83
N PRO A 379 13.64 20.72 39.08
CA PRO A 379 13.23 19.31 39.10
C PRO A 379 13.78 18.50 40.28
N LYS A 380 13.08 17.41 40.61
CA LYS A 380 13.47 16.43 41.63
C LYS A 380 14.68 15.59 41.16
N LYS A 381 15.67 15.41 42.04
CA LYS A 381 16.58 14.26 41.97
C LYS A 381 15.97 13.11 42.76
N LEU A 382 16.03 11.89 42.22
CA LEU A 382 15.84 10.65 42.97
C LEU A 382 17.20 9.98 43.15
N SER A 383 17.40 9.28 44.27
CA SER A 383 18.65 8.56 44.58
C SER A 383 18.36 7.29 45.37
N PHE A 384 18.66 6.14 44.77
CA PHE A 384 18.87 4.79 45.32
C PHE A 384 19.56 4.03 44.16
N ALA A 385 20.42 3.03 44.29
CA ALA A 385 21.30 2.42 45.30
C ALA A 385 22.00 1.26 44.51
N PRO A 386 23.08 0.62 44.98
CA PRO A 386 24.04 -0.03 44.07
C PRO A 386 24.01 -1.57 44.06
N SER A 387 24.42 -2.20 42.95
CA SER A 387 24.96 -3.58 42.95
C SER A 387 25.87 -3.90 41.74
N SER A 388 27.10 -4.31 42.06
CA SER A 388 27.90 -5.37 41.41
C SER A 388 28.14 -5.42 39.88
N SER A 389 29.40 -5.19 39.51
CA SER A 389 30.29 -6.18 38.85
C SER A 389 30.50 -6.22 37.31
N THR A 390 31.80 -6.21 36.97
CA THR A 390 32.52 -6.87 35.85
C THR A 390 32.46 -6.35 34.40
N ASN A 391 33.63 -5.80 34.01
CA ASN A 391 34.43 -6.09 32.81
C ASN A 391 34.16 -5.45 31.43
N SER A 392 35.19 -4.68 31.04
CA SER A 392 35.91 -4.71 29.74
C SER A 392 35.47 -3.79 28.60
N ILE A 393 36.40 -2.87 28.29
CA ILE A 393 36.51 -2.06 27.06
C ILE A 393 37.44 -2.79 26.07
N PRO A 394 37.39 -2.54 24.74
CA PRO A 394 38.17 -1.43 24.16
C PRO A 394 37.34 -0.56 23.15
N PHE A 395 37.42 0.77 23.17
CA PHE A 395 38.48 1.65 22.66
C PHE A 395 38.52 1.79 21.12
N CYS A 396 37.89 2.85 20.55
CA CYS A 396 38.59 3.82 19.68
C CYS A 396 37.76 5.01 19.16
N LYS A 397 38.32 6.20 19.42
CA LYS A 397 38.42 7.43 18.58
C LYS A 397 37.20 8.28 18.21
N LEU A 398 37.38 9.57 18.52
CA LEU A 398 36.59 10.75 18.18
C LEU A 398 36.68 11.12 16.68
N ALA A 399 35.63 11.78 16.18
CA ALA A 399 35.77 12.96 15.31
C ALA A 399 34.60 13.94 15.57
N THR A 400 34.92 15.20 15.86
CA THR A 400 33.98 16.29 16.14
C THR A 400 33.75 17.11 14.84
N PRO A 401 32.59 17.74 14.60
CA PRO A 401 32.23 18.24 13.27
C PRO A 401 32.74 19.66 12.98
N LEU A 402 32.76 20.05 11.70
CA LEU A 402 32.95 21.44 11.26
C LEU A 402 31.64 22.06 10.75
N ALA A 403 31.62 23.40 10.72
CA ALA A 403 30.41 24.21 10.74
C ALA A 403 29.82 24.57 9.36
N ALA A 404 28.63 25.19 9.40
CA ALA A 404 27.88 25.69 8.26
C ALA A 404 28.55 26.88 7.54
N SER A 405 28.19 27.10 6.28
CA SER A 405 28.13 28.43 5.69
C SER A 405 27.05 28.52 4.60
N SER A 406 26.52 29.72 4.43
CA SER A 406 25.41 30.10 3.56
C SER A 406 25.82 30.45 2.13
N SER A 407 24.94 30.24 1.14
CA SER A 407 24.72 31.21 0.05
C SER A 407 23.38 31.00 -0.67
N THR A 408 22.98 32.00 -1.46
CA THR A 408 21.61 32.26 -1.93
C THR A 408 21.51 32.18 -3.47
N CYS A 409 20.28 32.10 -4.00
CA CYS A 409 19.89 32.34 -5.41
C CYS A 409 20.37 31.30 -6.45
N ARG A 410 19.51 30.74 -7.32
CA ARG A 410 18.59 31.46 -8.23
C ARG A 410 17.48 30.53 -8.77
N THR A 411 16.36 31.15 -9.17
CA THR A 411 15.23 30.56 -9.90
C THR A 411 15.58 30.16 -11.34
N CYS A 412 15.03 29.04 -11.82
CA CYS A 412 14.70 28.87 -13.25
C CYS A 412 13.56 27.85 -13.42
N SER A 413 12.36 28.34 -13.75
CA SER A 413 11.20 27.55 -14.15
C SER A 413 11.12 27.46 -15.67
N LEU A 414 10.92 26.26 -16.22
CA LEU A 414 10.67 26.06 -17.66
C LEU A 414 9.41 25.23 -17.88
N THR A 415 8.38 25.88 -18.42
CA THR A 415 7.20 25.29 -19.03
C THR A 415 7.51 24.80 -20.45
N PRO A 416 6.99 23.65 -20.91
CA PRO A 416 7.07 23.26 -22.31
C PRO A 416 6.05 24.06 -23.15
N ALA A 417 6.48 24.53 -24.33
CA ALA A 417 5.59 25.16 -25.31
C ALA A 417 4.91 24.09 -26.19
N ALA A 418 3.65 24.34 -26.54
CA ALA A 418 2.92 23.56 -27.54
C ALA A 418 3.01 24.24 -28.92
N THR A 419 3.04 23.45 -29.99
CA THR A 419 2.91 23.95 -31.37
C THR A 419 1.97 23.03 -32.17
N HIS A 420 1.10 23.65 -32.97
CA HIS A 420 0.01 22.99 -33.72
C HIS A 420 0.21 23.15 -35.24
N SER A 421 -0.51 22.32 -36.02
CA SER A 421 -0.77 22.45 -37.48
C SER A 421 0.40 22.05 -38.43
N SER A 422 0.20 21.56 -39.66
CA SER A 422 -0.99 21.60 -40.55
C SER A 422 -1.09 20.42 -41.57
N LEU A 423 -2.24 20.34 -42.27
CA LEU A 423 -2.68 19.52 -43.42
C LEU A 423 -1.74 19.60 -44.67
N ALA A 424 -1.81 18.83 -45.79
CA ALA A 424 -2.39 17.55 -46.30
C ALA A 424 -1.85 17.40 -47.79
N PRO A 425 -2.44 16.70 -48.82
CA PRO A 425 -3.22 15.44 -48.93
C PRO A 425 -2.74 14.42 -50.04
N ALA A 426 -3.29 13.20 -50.01
CA ALA A 426 -3.66 12.27 -51.13
C ALA A 426 -2.68 11.81 -52.26
N LYS A 427 -2.64 10.48 -52.52
CA LYS A 427 -3.09 9.81 -53.78
C LYS A 427 -2.82 8.28 -53.87
N ASN A 428 -3.63 7.61 -54.72
CA ASN A 428 -3.46 6.30 -55.42
C ASN A 428 -3.83 4.95 -54.74
N LEU A 429 -4.98 4.42 -55.15
CA LEU A 429 -5.28 2.97 -55.32
C LEU A 429 -4.67 2.43 -56.64
N PRO A 430 -4.60 1.10 -56.84
CA PRO A 430 -5.46 0.52 -57.88
C PRO A 430 -6.00 -0.92 -57.68
N LYS A 431 -7.27 -1.10 -58.08
CA LYS A 431 -7.89 -2.18 -58.90
C LYS A 431 -7.89 -3.67 -58.45
N PHE A 432 -9.11 -4.21 -58.37
CA PHE A 432 -9.49 -5.63 -58.52
C PHE A 432 -9.23 -6.19 -59.94
N PRO A 433 -9.37 -7.52 -60.12
CA PRO A 433 -10.56 -7.99 -60.86
C PRO A 433 -11.37 -9.08 -60.12
N ALA A 434 -12.61 -9.28 -60.55
CA ALA A 434 -13.54 -10.28 -60.04
C ALA A 434 -13.83 -11.37 -61.08
N SER A 435 -14.15 -12.58 -60.63
CA SER A 435 -15.10 -13.53 -61.26
C SER A 435 -15.17 -14.84 -60.49
N PHE A 436 -16.34 -15.19 -59.93
CA PHE A 436 -17.21 -16.27 -60.43
C PHE A 436 -18.41 -16.45 -59.50
N SER A 437 -19.61 -16.22 -60.04
CA SER A 437 -20.85 -16.79 -59.47
C SER A 437 -21.10 -18.13 -60.13
N LEU A 438 -21.59 -19.12 -59.39
CA LEU A 438 -22.49 -20.10 -59.98
C LEU A 438 -23.55 -20.56 -58.97
N ILE A 439 -24.78 -20.52 -59.43
CA ILE A 439 -26.00 -20.89 -58.72
C ILE A 439 -26.26 -22.37 -58.93
N LEU A 440 -26.69 -23.09 -57.90
CA LEU A 440 -27.51 -24.29 -58.10
C LEU A 440 -28.40 -24.56 -56.89
N ALA A 441 -29.68 -24.21 -57.04
CA ALA A 441 -30.75 -24.72 -56.19
C ALA A 441 -31.37 -25.94 -56.87
N SER A 442 -31.70 -26.98 -56.12
CA SER A 442 -32.66 -28.00 -56.55
C SER A 442 -33.38 -28.59 -55.34
N LEU A 443 -34.69 -28.81 -55.51
CA LEU A 443 -35.61 -29.34 -54.51
C LEU A 443 -35.47 -30.88 -54.41
N SER A 444 -35.91 -31.49 -53.30
CA SER A 444 -37.21 -32.21 -53.27
C SER A 444 -37.39 -33.16 -52.07
N LYS A 445 -38.63 -33.24 -51.57
CA LYS A 445 -39.27 -34.28 -50.72
C LYS A 445 -38.60 -34.60 -49.36
N SER A 446 -39.20 -34.26 -48.21
CA SER A 446 -40.53 -34.60 -47.69
C SER A 446 -40.72 -36.08 -47.32
N LYS A 447 -40.66 -36.37 -46.01
CA LYS A 447 -41.63 -37.24 -45.35
C LYS A 447 -41.66 -36.95 -43.84
N ALA A 448 -42.74 -36.34 -43.38
CA ALA A 448 -43.12 -36.39 -41.97
C ALA A 448 -43.94 -37.67 -41.74
N THR A 449 -43.70 -38.38 -40.63
CA THR A 449 -44.59 -39.45 -40.16
C THR A 449 -45.01 -39.11 -38.74
N ARG A 450 -46.32 -38.95 -38.54
CA ARG A 450 -46.95 -38.75 -37.23
C ARG A 450 -47.48 -40.11 -36.75
N THR A 451 -47.46 -40.29 -35.44
CA THR A 451 -47.92 -41.45 -34.65
C THR A 451 -49.18 -42.16 -35.15
N ALA A 452 -49.13 -43.50 -35.09
CA ALA A 452 -50.14 -44.35 -34.46
C ALA A 452 -49.38 -45.46 -33.71
#